data_AF-N8WMA6-F1
#
_entry.id   AF-N8WMA6-F1
#
_cell.length_a   1.000
_cell.length_b   1.000
_cell.length_c   1.000
_cell.angle_alpha   90.00
_cell.angle_beta   90.00
_cell.angle_gamma   90.00
#
_symmetry.space_group_name_H-M   'P 1'
#
loop_
_entity.id
_entity.type
_entity.pdbx_description
1 polymer ?
#
loop_
_entity_poly.entity_id
_entity_poly.type
_entity_poly.pdbx_seq_one_letter_code
_entity_poly.pdbx_strand_id
1 'polypeptide(L)'
;MLADITDYLNAPARDEALAKLNLLDKFEDLKAKGQLRLAAELLEESCKEPHIFHGHYKRLFMAWRQLNKEDLEAYNYKDVIERVIKTIKLNDEMLTEMSAYWSKEHGVSRTKSYFANYNHVKISDGKALLKAANAVQDNKAIKIAEKLISSLKRG
;
A
#
# COMPACT_ATOMS: atom_id res chain seq x y z
N MET A 1 -4.53 -13.98 -12.82
CA MET A 1 -5.99 -13.94 -12.99
C MET A 1 -6.50 -12.83 -12.06
N LEU A 2 -7.13 -11.81 -12.63
CA LEU A 2 -7.49 -10.53 -12.00
C LEU A 2 -8.65 -10.69 -10.99
N ALA A 3 -8.36 -11.18 -9.78
CA ALA A 3 -9.36 -11.34 -8.72
C ALA A 3 -9.59 -10.07 -7.87
N ASP A 4 -8.80 -9.00 -8.06
CA ASP A 4 -8.74 -7.90 -7.07
C ASP A 4 -9.85 -6.82 -7.20
N ILE A 5 -10.68 -6.82 -8.27
CA ILE A 5 -11.78 -5.83 -8.44
C ILE A 5 -13.11 -6.45 -8.89
N THR A 6 -13.11 -7.58 -9.61
CA THR A 6 -14.34 -8.19 -10.14
C THR A 6 -15.32 -8.63 -9.06
N ASP A 7 -14.82 -8.96 -7.86
CA ASP A 7 -15.68 -9.32 -6.71
C ASP A 7 -16.57 -8.15 -6.25
N TYR A 8 -16.21 -6.91 -6.59
CA TYR A 8 -16.94 -5.69 -6.22
C TYR A 8 -17.97 -5.24 -7.26
N LEU A 9 -18.06 -5.91 -8.43
CA LEU A 9 -19.07 -5.62 -9.45
C LEU A 9 -20.49 -6.03 -9.01
N ASN A 10 -20.61 -6.86 -7.97
CA ASN A 10 -21.88 -7.26 -7.37
C ASN A 10 -22.29 -6.41 -6.15
N ALA A 11 -21.52 -5.35 -5.82
CA ALA A 11 -21.79 -4.48 -4.68
C ALA A 11 -22.67 -3.26 -5.05
N PRO A 12 -23.36 -2.62 -4.08
CA PRO A 12 -24.13 -1.38 -4.28
C PRO A 12 -23.34 -0.19 -4.84
N ALA A 13 -22.01 -0.29 -4.91
CA ALA A 13 -21.06 0.76 -5.30
C ALA A 13 -20.43 0.54 -6.69
N ARG A 14 -21.20 0.00 -7.65
CA ARG A 14 -20.71 -0.37 -8.99
C ARG A 14 -19.99 0.77 -9.72
N ASP A 15 -20.49 2.00 -9.66
CA ASP A 15 -19.89 3.15 -10.33
C ASP A 15 -18.53 3.52 -9.71
N GLU A 16 -18.42 3.44 -8.38
CA GLU A 16 -17.16 3.63 -7.67
C GLU A 16 -16.15 2.53 -8.05
N ALA A 17 -16.60 1.27 -8.09
CA ALA A 17 -15.76 0.14 -8.49
C ALA A 17 -15.22 0.31 -9.93
N LEU A 18 -16.05 0.79 -10.86
CA LEU A 18 -15.64 1.08 -12.23
C LEU A 18 -14.64 2.25 -12.30
N ALA A 19 -14.87 3.32 -11.54
CA ALA A 19 -13.92 4.44 -11.47
C ALA A 19 -12.55 3.99 -10.94
N LYS A 20 -12.53 3.11 -9.93
CA LYS A 20 -11.31 2.50 -9.39
C LYS A 20 -10.62 1.61 -10.43
N LEU A 21 -11.36 0.76 -11.13
CA LEU A 21 -10.81 -0.06 -12.21
C LEU A 21 -10.12 0.79 -13.31
N ASN A 22 -10.78 1.85 -13.75
CA ASN A 22 -10.22 2.77 -14.75
C ASN A 22 -8.90 3.42 -14.29
N LEU A 23 -8.72 3.67 -12.99
CA LEU A 23 -7.47 4.18 -12.44
C LEU A 23 -6.36 3.13 -12.44
N LEU A 24 -6.68 1.85 -12.23
CA LEU A 24 -5.71 0.77 -12.38
C LEU A 24 -5.26 0.59 -13.82
N ASP A 25 -6.16 0.70 -14.80
CA ASP A 25 -5.80 0.62 -16.21
C ASP A 25 -4.87 1.76 -16.61
N LYS A 26 -5.19 2.99 -16.20
CA LYS A 26 -4.31 4.16 -16.38
C LYS A 26 -2.94 3.99 -15.69
N PHE A 27 -2.91 3.35 -14.52
CA PHE A 27 -1.65 3.03 -13.83
C PHE A 27 -0.78 2.09 -14.67
N GLU A 28 -1.35 1.01 -15.22
CA GLU A 28 -0.58 0.07 -16.04
C GLU A 28 -0.12 0.73 -17.36
N ASP A 29 -0.92 1.61 -17.96
CA ASP A 29 -0.54 2.39 -19.14
C ASP A 29 0.66 3.32 -18.87
N LEU A 30 0.64 4.07 -17.77
CA LEU A 30 1.75 4.96 -17.37
C LEU A 30 3.02 4.16 -17.09
N LYS A 31 2.88 3.02 -16.40
CA LYS A 31 3.99 2.13 -16.11
C LYS A 31 4.58 1.52 -17.39
N ALA A 32 3.76 1.11 -18.35
CA ALA A 32 4.21 0.60 -19.65
C ALA A 32 5.01 1.66 -20.45
N LYS A 33 4.70 2.94 -20.24
CA LYS A 33 5.43 4.08 -20.82
C LYS A 33 6.70 4.48 -20.03
N GLY A 34 7.08 3.71 -19.00
CA GLY A 34 8.22 4.02 -18.14
C GLY A 34 7.99 5.16 -17.14
N GLN A 35 6.76 5.64 -16.99
CA GLN A 35 6.40 6.78 -16.13
C GLN A 35 6.00 6.33 -14.72
N LEU A 36 6.86 5.56 -14.06
CA LEU A 36 6.53 4.90 -12.79
C LEU A 36 6.17 5.88 -11.66
N ARG A 37 6.84 7.05 -11.59
CA ARG A 37 6.53 8.09 -10.58
C ARG A 37 5.11 8.65 -10.77
N LEU A 38 4.75 9.04 -12.00
CA LEU A 38 3.40 9.50 -12.34
C LEU A 38 2.35 8.41 -12.09
N ALA A 39 2.67 7.15 -12.39
CA ALA A 39 1.78 6.02 -12.09
C ALA A 39 1.54 5.89 -10.57
N ALA A 40 2.60 6.00 -9.76
CA ALA A 40 2.49 5.96 -8.31
C ALA A 40 1.67 7.15 -7.77
N GLU A 41 1.90 8.37 -8.25
CA GLU A 41 1.14 9.58 -7.87
C GLU A 41 -0.36 9.42 -8.16
N LEU A 42 -0.73 8.83 -9.30
CA LEU A 42 -2.13 8.56 -9.66
C LEU A 42 -2.83 7.68 -8.62
N LEU A 43 -2.18 6.58 -8.21
CA LEU A 43 -2.77 5.67 -7.21
C LEU A 43 -2.64 6.22 -5.79
N GLU A 44 -1.62 7.01 -5.50
CA GLU A 44 -1.46 7.70 -4.23
C GLU A 44 -2.62 8.68 -4.00
N GLU A 45 -3.01 9.44 -5.01
CA GLU A 45 -4.19 10.31 -4.96
C GLU A 45 -5.46 9.51 -4.65
N SER A 46 -5.64 8.38 -5.35
CA SER A 46 -6.77 7.50 -5.10
C SER A 46 -6.82 6.93 -3.69
N CYS A 47 -5.66 6.70 -3.08
CA CYS A 47 -5.53 6.08 -1.75
C CYS A 47 -5.51 7.11 -0.61
N LYS A 48 -5.64 8.41 -0.90
CA LYS A 48 -5.71 9.47 0.14
C LYS A 48 -6.89 9.28 1.07
N GLU A 49 -8.05 8.97 0.50
CA GLU A 49 -9.22 8.55 1.26
C GLU A 49 -9.19 7.01 1.41
N PRO A 50 -9.25 6.49 2.65
CA PRO A 50 -9.30 5.05 2.87
C PRO A 50 -10.48 4.41 2.14
N HIS A 51 -10.24 3.29 1.46
CA HIS A 51 -11.31 2.57 0.76
C HIS A 51 -11.04 1.07 0.67
N ILE A 52 -12.08 0.28 0.41
CA ILE A 52 -12.01 -1.18 0.40
C ILE A 52 -11.33 -1.79 -0.84
N PHE A 53 -11.10 -1.01 -1.90
CA PHE A 53 -10.44 -1.45 -3.13
C PHE A 53 -8.93 -1.65 -2.94
N HIS A 54 -8.56 -2.73 -2.24
CA HIS A 54 -7.19 -3.04 -1.84
C HIS A 54 -6.21 -3.18 -3.02
N GLY A 55 -6.72 -3.48 -4.23
CA GLY A 55 -5.93 -3.54 -5.47
C GLY A 55 -5.12 -2.27 -5.76
N HIS A 56 -5.64 -1.08 -5.40
CA HIS A 56 -4.92 0.19 -5.57
C HIS A 56 -3.70 0.26 -4.66
N TYR A 57 -3.89 -0.02 -3.37
CA TYR A 57 -2.81 -0.07 -2.39
C TYR A 57 -1.73 -1.08 -2.79
N LYS A 58 -2.15 -2.27 -3.23
CA LYS A 58 -1.23 -3.31 -3.72
C LYS A 58 -0.35 -2.81 -4.87
N ARG A 59 -0.95 -2.18 -5.88
CA ARG A 59 -0.25 -1.68 -7.07
C ARG A 59 0.64 -0.48 -6.75
N LEU A 60 0.16 0.44 -5.91
CA LEU A 60 0.93 1.56 -5.39
C LEU A 60 2.18 1.08 -4.64
N PHE A 61 2.02 0.13 -3.71
CA PHE A 61 3.15 -0.37 -2.92
C PHE A 61 4.14 -1.17 -3.77
N MET A 62 3.70 -1.81 -4.85
CA MET A 62 4.61 -2.41 -5.83
C MET A 62 5.45 -1.35 -6.55
N ALA A 63 4.84 -0.26 -7.02
CA ALA A 63 5.55 0.85 -7.65
C ALA A 63 6.52 1.53 -6.69
N TRP A 64 6.08 1.81 -5.47
CA TRP A 64 6.92 2.39 -4.42
C TRP A 64 8.09 1.51 -4.02
N ARG A 65 7.95 0.18 -4.01
CA ARG A 65 9.08 -0.73 -3.78
C ARG A 65 10.14 -0.62 -4.87
N GLN A 66 9.73 -0.47 -6.12
CA GLN A 66 10.67 -0.25 -7.23
C GLN A 66 11.36 1.12 -7.10
N LEU A 67 10.61 2.18 -6.83
CA LEU A 67 11.18 3.52 -6.58
C LEU A 67 12.12 3.54 -5.35
N ASN A 68 11.80 2.81 -4.29
CA ASN A 68 12.67 2.68 -3.12
C ASN A 68 13.99 2.02 -3.47
N LYS A 69 14.01 1.05 -4.39
CA LYS A 69 15.25 0.44 -4.85
C LYS A 69 16.12 1.46 -5.59
N GLU A 70 15.52 2.18 -6.52
CA GLU A 70 16.20 3.24 -7.31
C GLU A 70 16.74 4.35 -6.39
N ASP A 71 15.93 4.82 -5.45
CA ASP A 71 16.32 5.88 -4.51
C ASP A 71 17.39 5.40 -3.51
N LEU A 72 17.36 4.12 -3.10
CA LEU A 72 18.44 3.54 -2.28
C LEU A 72 19.77 3.45 -3.05
N GLU A 73 19.74 3.18 -4.35
CA GLU A 73 20.93 3.18 -5.23
C GLU A 73 21.44 4.61 -5.48
N ALA A 74 20.52 5.58 -5.54
CA ALA A 74 20.82 7.00 -5.71
C ALA A 74 21.11 7.76 -4.39
N TYR A 75 21.17 7.07 -3.24
CA TYR A 75 21.39 7.68 -1.91
C TYR A 75 20.29 8.66 -1.45
N ASN A 76 19.09 8.61 -2.06
CA ASN A 76 17.92 9.40 -1.69
C ASN A 76 17.19 8.79 -0.47
N TYR A 77 17.90 8.69 0.65
CA TYR A 77 17.42 7.95 1.83
C TYR A 77 16.16 8.55 2.47
N LYS A 78 16.00 9.87 2.45
CA LYS A 78 14.82 10.54 3.02
C LYS A 78 13.54 10.14 2.28
N ASP A 79 13.59 10.13 0.95
CA ASP A 79 12.44 9.73 0.12
C ASP A 79 12.03 8.28 0.40
N VAL A 80 13.00 7.39 0.61
CA VAL A 80 12.73 5.98 0.99
C VAL A 80 12.05 5.91 2.36
N ILE A 81 12.54 6.66 3.35
CA ILE A 81 11.95 6.69 4.70
C ILE A 81 10.51 7.18 4.64
N GLU A 82 10.27 8.33 4.02
CA GLU A 82 8.95 8.94 3.91
C GLU A 82 7.97 8.01 3.19
N ARG A 83 8.39 7.43 2.07
CA ARG A 83 7.57 6.52 1.27
C ARG A 83 7.23 5.25 2.03
N VAL A 84 8.18 4.60 2.72
CA VAL A 84 7.88 3.39 3.49
C VAL A 84 6.99 3.69 4.70
N ILE A 85 7.20 4.81 5.40
CA ILE A 85 6.29 5.23 6.49
C ILE A 85 4.88 5.43 5.95
N LYS A 86 4.74 6.04 4.76
CA LYS A 86 3.45 6.22 4.09
C LYS A 86 2.82 4.89 3.70
N THR A 87 3.59 3.92 3.20
CA THR A 87 3.13 2.54 2.94
C THR A 87 2.50 1.93 4.19
N ILE A 88 3.18 2.01 5.34
CA ILE A 88 2.69 1.45 6.61
C ILE A 88 1.37 2.10 7.01
N LYS A 89 1.30 3.44 6.93
CA LYS A 89 0.11 4.22 7.27
C LYS A 89 -1.08 3.84 6.38
N LEU A 90 -0.92 3.92 5.05
CA LEU A 90 -1.99 3.63 4.09
C LEU A 90 -2.50 2.20 4.22
N ASN A 91 -1.62 1.25 4.54
CA ASN A 91 -2.03 -0.13 4.76
C ASN A 91 -2.89 -0.30 6.02
N ASP A 92 -2.53 0.35 7.14
CA ASP A 92 -3.33 0.29 8.36
C ASP A 92 -4.69 0.98 8.20
N GLU A 93 -4.72 2.11 7.47
CA GLU A 93 -5.96 2.83 7.13
C GLU A 93 -6.87 1.97 6.25
N MET A 94 -6.34 1.35 5.20
CA MET A 94 -7.09 0.41 4.36
C MET A 94 -7.67 -0.76 5.18
N LEU A 95 -6.87 -1.42 6.02
CA LEU A 95 -7.36 -2.53 6.85
C LEU A 95 -8.44 -2.09 7.85
N THR A 96 -8.32 -0.85 8.36
CA THR A 96 -9.33 -0.25 9.24
C THR A 96 -10.63 -0.01 8.49
N GLU A 97 -10.56 0.53 7.26
CA GLU A 97 -11.73 0.78 6.41
C GLU A 97 -12.43 -0.52 6.01
N MET A 98 -11.67 -1.54 5.61
CA MET A 98 -12.22 -2.87 5.34
C MET A 98 -12.92 -3.45 6.57
N SER A 99 -12.32 -3.28 7.76
CA SER A 99 -12.92 -3.66 9.03
C SER A 99 -14.28 -2.99 9.24
N ALA A 100 -14.35 -1.68 9.06
CA ALA A 100 -15.56 -0.89 9.29
C ALA A 100 -16.65 -1.22 8.26
N TYR A 101 -16.31 -1.19 6.97
CA TYR A 101 -17.23 -1.43 5.87
C TYR A 101 -17.88 -2.81 5.98
N TRP A 102 -17.08 -3.88 6.06
CA TRP A 102 -17.62 -5.24 6.10
C TRP A 102 -18.32 -5.58 7.42
N SER A 103 -17.98 -4.89 8.51
CA SER A 103 -18.75 -5.03 9.76
C SER A 103 -20.18 -4.50 9.59
N LYS A 104 -20.31 -3.36 8.91
CA LYS A 104 -21.60 -2.75 8.60
C LYS A 104 -22.39 -3.59 7.62
N GLU A 105 -21.80 -4.00 6.50
CA GLU A 105 -22.50 -4.76 5.45
C GLU A 105 -22.98 -6.13 5.92
N HIS A 106 -22.24 -6.79 6.81
CA HIS A 106 -22.62 -8.12 7.33
C HIS A 106 -23.32 -8.08 8.69
N GLY A 107 -23.46 -6.91 9.32
CA GLY A 107 -24.06 -6.77 10.65
C GLY A 107 -23.30 -7.50 11.77
N VAL A 108 -22.01 -7.79 11.59
CA VAL A 108 -21.16 -8.53 12.54
C VAL A 108 -19.82 -7.82 12.68
N SER A 109 -19.34 -7.61 13.91
CA SER A 109 -18.04 -7.00 14.15
C SER A 109 -16.91 -7.83 13.53
N ARG A 110 -16.23 -7.27 12.53
CA ARG A 110 -14.99 -7.77 11.93
C ARG A 110 -13.84 -6.90 12.43
N THR A 111 -12.73 -7.55 12.80
CA THR A 111 -11.49 -6.87 13.25
C THR A 111 -10.49 -6.77 12.11
N LYS A 112 -9.50 -5.87 12.21
CA LYS A 112 -8.40 -5.79 11.23
C LYS A 112 -7.68 -7.12 11.01
N SER A 113 -7.56 -7.95 12.04
CA SER A 113 -6.94 -9.28 11.94
C SER A 113 -7.68 -10.23 11.00
N TYR A 114 -9.00 -10.08 10.84
CA TYR A 114 -9.78 -10.83 9.84
C TYR A 114 -9.30 -10.52 8.41
N PHE A 115 -8.83 -9.29 8.18
CA PHE A 115 -8.31 -8.82 6.89
C PHE A 115 -6.79 -8.95 6.74
N ALA A 116 -6.11 -9.73 7.59
CA ALA A 116 -4.65 -9.88 7.56
C ALA A 116 -4.12 -10.33 6.20
N ASN A 117 -4.88 -11.12 5.43
CA ASN A 117 -4.53 -11.56 4.08
C ASN A 117 -4.44 -10.41 3.05
N TYR A 118 -5.09 -9.27 3.34
CA TYR A 118 -5.02 -8.05 2.53
C TYR A 118 -3.86 -7.14 2.95
N ASN A 119 -3.04 -7.53 3.94
CA ASN A 119 -1.83 -6.79 4.28
C ASN A 119 -0.85 -6.81 3.10
N HIS A 120 -0.52 -5.63 2.60
CA HIS A 120 0.36 -5.44 1.46
C HIS A 120 1.78 -4.96 1.85
N VAL A 121 2.01 -4.64 3.13
CA VAL A 121 3.37 -4.37 3.65
C VAL A 121 4.18 -5.66 3.70
N LYS A 122 5.43 -5.60 3.22
CA LYS A 122 6.34 -6.73 3.13
C LYS A 122 7.58 -6.52 3.99
N ILE A 123 8.26 -7.62 4.32
CA ILE A 123 9.55 -7.57 5.05
C ILE A 123 10.60 -6.75 4.29
N SER A 124 10.50 -6.70 2.95
CA SER A 124 11.35 -5.86 2.10
C SER A 124 11.16 -4.36 2.37
N ASP A 125 9.95 -3.92 2.71
CA ASP A 125 9.70 -2.51 3.06
C ASP A 125 10.42 -2.17 4.36
N GLY A 126 10.30 -3.04 5.38
CA GLY A 126 11.05 -2.90 6.62
C GLY A 126 12.57 -2.89 6.41
N LYS A 127 13.10 -3.75 5.55
CA LYS A 127 14.54 -3.76 5.21
C LYS A 127 14.98 -2.48 4.48
N ALA A 128 14.17 -1.97 3.56
CA ALA A 128 14.46 -0.72 2.85
C ALA A 128 14.46 0.47 3.83
N LEU A 129 13.46 0.55 4.71
CA LEU A 129 13.39 1.56 5.76
C LEU A 129 14.60 1.47 6.70
N LEU A 130 14.97 0.28 7.16
CA LEU A 130 16.12 0.09 8.05
C LEU A 130 17.43 0.55 7.38
N LYS A 131 17.63 0.20 6.10
CA LYS A 131 18.82 0.61 5.35
C LYS A 131 18.89 2.14 5.22
N ALA A 132 17.80 2.77 4.81
CA ALA A 132 17.74 4.22 4.64
C ALA A 132 17.88 4.97 5.98
N ALA A 133 17.18 4.51 7.02
CA ALA A 133 17.20 5.12 8.34
C ALA A 133 18.59 5.06 9.00
N ASN A 134 19.30 3.94 8.88
CA ASN A 134 20.68 3.82 9.35
C ASN A 134 21.63 4.79 8.63
N ALA A 135 21.45 4.97 7.32
CA ALA A 135 22.32 5.84 6.53
C ALA A 135 22.22 7.32 6.93
N VAL A 136 21.07 7.75 7.46
CA VAL A 136 20.83 9.13 7.95
C VAL A 136 20.71 9.23 9.47
N GLN A 137 20.98 8.15 10.20
CA GLN A 137 20.90 8.06 11.66
C GLN A 137 19.52 8.46 12.23
N ASP A 138 18.43 8.16 11.52
CA ASP A 138 17.07 8.39 12.01
C ASP A 138 16.64 7.28 12.98
N ASN A 139 16.92 7.50 14.26
CA ASN A 139 16.58 6.57 15.35
C ASN A 139 15.09 6.24 15.46
N LYS A 140 14.20 7.13 15.02
CA LYS A 140 12.76 6.86 15.04
C LYS A 140 12.39 5.89 13.93
N ALA A 141 12.88 6.14 12.71
CA ALA A 141 12.66 5.27 11.57
C ALA A 141 13.32 3.88 11.76
N ILE A 142 14.50 3.80 12.40
CA ILE A 142 15.16 2.54 12.76
C ILE A 142 14.22 1.69 13.64
N LYS A 143 13.68 2.25 14.73
CA LYS A 143 12.76 1.52 15.63
C LYS A 143 11.50 1.04 14.92
N ILE A 144 10.95 1.86 14.01
CA ILE A 144 9.80 1.49 13.19
C ILE A 144 10.15 0.29 12.31
N ALA A 145 11.30 0.32 11.65
CA ALA A 145 11.76 -0.74 10.76
C ALA A 145 11.99 -2.07 11.50
N GLU A 146 12.65 -2.03 12.65
CA GLU A 146 12.89 -3.21 13.48
C GLU A 146 11.59 -3.84 13.97
N LYS A 147 10.65 -3.01 14.45
CA LYS A 147 9.32 -3.46 14.85
C LYS A 147 8.60 -4.13 13.69
N LEU A 148 8.59 -3.50 12.51
CA LEU A 148 7.94 -4.04 11.31
C LEU A 148 8.55 -5.37 10.86
N ILE A 149 9.89 -5.47 10.82
CA ILE A 149 10.57 -6.72 10.45
C ILE A 149 10.23 -7.82 11.45
N SER A 150 10.21 -7.52 12.74
CA SER A 150 9.92 -8.51 13.79
C SER A 150 8.48 -9.02 13.71
N SER A 151 7.50 -8.16 13.42
CA SER A 151 6.08 -8.57 13.31
C SER A 151 5.86 -9.47 12.09
N LEU A 152 6.50 -9.15 10.95
CA LEU A 152 6.36 -9.92 9.71
C LEU A 152 7.17 -11.22 9.67
N LYS A 153 8.09 -11.45 10.62
CA LYS A 153 8.79 -12.75 10.76
C LYS A 153 7.99 -13.76 11.60
N ARG A 154 7.02 -13.30 12.38
CA ARG A 154 6.24 -14.11 13.33
C ARG A 154 4.89 -14.55 12.78
N GLY A 155 4.42 -13.94 11.69
CA GLY A 155 3.20 -14.33 10.96
C GLY A 155 3.56 -15.08 9.69
#